data_AF-A0A139CPJ6-F1
#
_entry.id   AF-A0A139CPJ6-F1
#
_cell.length_a   1.000
_cell.length_b   1.000
_cell.length_c   1.000
_cell.angle_alpha   90.00
_cell.angle_beta   90.00
_cell.angle_gamma   90.00
#
_symmetry.space_group_name_H-M   'P 1'
#
loop_
_entity.id
_entity.type
_entity.pdbx_description
1 polymer ?
#
loop_
_entity_poly.entity_id
_entity_poly.type
_entity_poly.pdbx_seq_one_letter_code
_entity_poly.pdbx_strand_id
1 'polypeptide(L)'
;MRDEDILAFVPKNEENGSKGSKKEKERHLSLKDESAQEYQQEESDFEDYEPEMEIDAPVIENGFENAFGIITTGIDPLEITEAGARITGYISTSRRSDIRLGTYVIVPYGDEDLFARIWKLQYLQEYAVDDATEIHSRRMLRFNHTDEVDYKFLAYLDPICILYEQNTSNGSFLARRMGDRIPRPNTPILPVTEKLKIQTGLNIPEEGIFLGHLSVGGELVKTHAVPPTVPYYLRNDYSMGDPLIFRHMLVCGSTGTGKTFLTKNILRQFMSEDNRYNLRGSPEK
;
A
#
# COMPACT_ATOMS: atom_id res chain seq x y z
N MET A 1 20.63 -28.52 12.88
CA MET A 1 20.15 -29.70 13.62
C MET A 1 19.01 -29.25 14.51
N ARG A 2 17.79 -29.31 13.98
CA ARG A 2 16.51 -29.21 14.67
C ARG A 2 15.57 -30.05 13.84
N ASP A 3 15.04 -31.07 14.49
CA ASP A 3 14.29 -32.20 13.95
C ASP A 3 12.83 -31.82 13.76
N GLU A 4 12.31 -31.82 12.53
CA GLU A 4 10.89 -32.08 12.21
C GLU A 4 10.79 -32.50 10.72
N ASP A 5 11.32 -33.68 10.39
CA ASP A 5 11.17 -34.32 9.06
C ASP A 5 10.94 -35.83 9.26
N ILE A 6 9.79 -36.23 9.81
CA ILE A 6 9.37 -37.64 9.82
C ILE A 6 7.85 -37.73 9.77
N LEU A 7 7.26 -37.77 8.57
CA LEU A 7 6.11 -38.65 8.32
C LEU A 7 6.23 -39.25 6.91
N ALA A 8 6.70 -40.48 6.91
CA ALA A 8 6.97 -41.30 5.76
C ALA A 8 5.69 -41.85 5.12
N PHE A 9 5.74 -41.91 3.80
CA PHE A 9 5.11 -42.87 2.91
C PHE A 9 4.84 -44.23 3.57
N VAL A 10 3.59 -44.69 3.49
CA VAL A 10 3.22 -46.12 3.54
C VAL A 10 2.33 -46.42 2.32
N PRO A 11 2.71 -47.34 1.43
CA PRO A 11 1.88 -47.74 0.29
C PRO A 11 1.10 -49.06 0.52
N LYS A 12 0.04 -49.20 -0.27
CA LYS A 12 -0.71 -50.41 -0.70
C LYS A 12 -1.58 -51.15 0.32
N ASN A 13 -2.85 -51.33 -0.07
CA ASN A 13 -3.45 -52.66 -0.29
C ASN A 13 -4.59 -52.56 -1.33
N GLU A 14 -4.37 -53.13 -2.50
CA GLU A 14 -5.40 -53.64 -3.41
C GLU A 14 -5.67 -55.09 -3.03
N GLU A 15 -6.93 -55.52 -2.92
CA GLU A 15 -7.37 -56.86 -3.31
C GLU A 15 -8.93 -56.98 -3.39
N ASN A 16 -9.41 -57.06 -4.63
CA ASN A 16 -10.36 -58.03 -5.21
C ASN A 16 -11.75 -58.39 -4.60
N GLY A 17 -12.77 -58.21 -5.46
CA GLY A 17 -13.88 -59.17 -5.73
C GLY A 17 -15.19 -58.93 -4.96
N SER A 18 -16.42 -59.11 -5.49
CA SER A 18 -16.90 -59.65 -6.77
C SER A 18 -18.44 -59.48 -6.90
N LYS A 19 -18.92 -59.33 -8.15
CA LYS A 19 -20.17 -59.86 -8.79
C LYS A 19 -21.60 -59.52 -8.31
N GLY A 20 -22.41 -59.11 -9.32
CA GLY A 20 -23.85 -59.45 -9.51
C GLY A 20 -24.84 -58.31 -9.18
N SER A 21 -25.91 -58.01 -9.92
CA SER A 21 -26.58 -58.63 -11.07
C SER A 21 -27.56 -57.61 -11.73
N LYS A 22 -27.95 -57.91 -12.96
CA LYS A 22 -28.82 -57.17 -13.88
C LYS A 22 -30.33 -57.24 -13.54
N LYS A 23 -31.06 -56.22 -14.05
CA LYS A 23 -32.43 -56.23 -14.65
C LYS A 23 -33.67 -56.32 -13.76
N GLU A 24 -34.51 -55.28 -13.86
CA GLU A 24 -35.98 -55.33 -14.05
C GLU A 24 -36.42 -53.94 -14.58
N LYS A 25 -36.63 -53.74 -15.88
CA LYS A 25 -37.83 -53.96 -16.72
C LYS A 25 -39.07 -53.15 -16.30
N GLU A 26 -39.29 -52.11 -17.11
CA GLU A 26 -40.52 -51.39 -17.43
C GLU A 26 -41.79 -52.25 -17.47
N ARG A 27 -42.92 -51.68 -17.03
CA ARG A 27 -44.15 -51.42 -17.81
C ARG A 27 -45.34 -51.21 -16.87
N HIS A 28 -45.93 -50.02 -16.86
CA HIS A 28 -47.37 -49.90 -17.07
C HIS A 28 -47.74 -48.53 -17.65
N LEU A 29 -48.70 -48.59 -18.55
CA LEU A 29 -49.04 -47.64 -19.60
C LEU A 29 -50.19 -46.72 -19.16
N SER A 30 -50.08 -45.45 -19.55
CA SER A 30 -51.15 -44.47 -19.87
C SER A 30 -52.56 -44.64 -19.27
N LEU A 31 -52.99 -43.62 -18.52
CA LEU A 31 -54.33 -43.04 -18.67
C LEU A 31 -54.16 -41.51 -18.66
N LYS A 32 -54.61 -40.90 -19.75
CA LYS A 32 -54.65 -39.46 -19.99
C LYS A 32 -56.03 -38.93 -19.59
N ASP A 33 -55.98 -37.71 -19.07
CA ASP A 33 -56.94 -36.62 -19.22
C ASP A 33 -58.22 -36.58 -18.35
N GLU A 34 -58.26 -35.47 -17.58
CA GLU A 34 -59.42 -34.63 -17.22
C GLU A 34 -60.23 -34.95 -15.95
N SER A 35 -59.82 -34.34 -14.84
CA SER A 35 -60.72 -33.49 -14.05
C SER A 35 -59.93 -32.51 -13.20
N ALA A 36 -60.29 -31.24 -13.32
CA ALA A 36 -59.60 -30.08 -12.80
C ALA A 36 -59.74 -29.88 -11.28
N GLN A 37 -58.79 -29.11 -10.73
CA GLN A 37 -58.85 -28.30 -9.51
C GLN A 37 -58.84 -29.04 -8.16
N GLU A 38 -57.73 -28.92 -7.42
CA GLU A 38 -57.62 -28.03 -6.25
C GLU A 38 -56.22 -28.11 -5.59
N TYR A 39 -55.59 -26.95 -5.47
CA TYR A 39 -54.63 -26.46 -4.47
C TYR A 39 -53.64 -27.44 -3.78
N GLN A 40 -52.35 -27.28 -4.07
CA GLN A 40 -51.37 -26.64 -3.15
C GLN A 40 -50.02 -26.57 -3.85
N GLN A 41 -49.63 -25.35 -4.26
CA GLN A 41 -48.25 -25.02 -4.57
C GLN A 41 -47.46 -25.06 -3.27
N GLU A 42 -46.52 -26.00 -3.15
CA GLU A 42 -45.39 -25.83 -2.24
C GLU A 42 -44.55 -24.68 -2.82
N GLU A 43 -44.83 -23.46 -2.37
CA GLU A 43 -43.92 -22.33 -2.51
C GLU A 43 -42.63 -22.71 -1.78
N SER A 44 -41.58 -22.92 -2.57
CA SER A 44 -40.23 -23.05 -2.06
C SER A 44 -39.85 -21.73 -1.39
N ASP A 45 -39.60 -21.76 -0.08
CA ASP A 45 -38.93 -20.71 0.72
C ASP A 45 -37.47 -20.54 0.24
N PHE A 46 -37.28 -20.06 -0.99
CA PHE A 46 -36.08 -19.35 -1.35
C PHE A 46 -36.33 -17.90 -0.94
N GLU A 47 -35.77 -17.50 0.21
CA GLU A 47 -35.59 -16.08 0.51
C GLU A 47 -34.77 -15.49 -0.64
N ASP A 48 -35.43 -14.71 -1.50
CA ASP A 48 -34.76 -13.85 -2.46
C ASP A 48 -33.79 -12.97 -1.65
N TYR A 49 -32.50 -13.11 -1.93
CA TYR A 49 -31.47 -12.24 -1.37
C TYR A 49 -31.72 -10.82 -1.90
N GLU A 50 -32.51 -10.05 -1.15
CA GLU A 50 -32.59 -8.61 -1.33
C GLU A 50 -31.27 -8.04 -0.78
N PRO A 51 -30.41 -7.42 -1.62
CA PRO A 51 -29.26 -6.72 -1.09
C PRO A 51 -29.79 -5.65 -0.13
N GLU A 52 -29.42 -5.77 1.15
CA GLU A 52 -29.75 -4.78 2.16
C GLU A 52 -29.38 -3.40 1.59
N MET A 53 -30.38 -2.52 1.67
CA MET A 53 -30.44 -1.18 1.11
C MET A 53 -29.11 -0.44 1.17
N GLU A 54 -28.89 0.40 0.15
CA GLU A 54 -27.86 1.45 0.13
C GLU A 54 -27.60 1.96 1.55
N ILE A 55 -26.39 1.70 2.03
CA ILE A 55 -25.94 2.15 3.34
C ILE A 55 -25.96 3.67 3.28
N ASP A 56 -27.03 4.27 3.80
CA ASP A 56 -27.20 5.71 4.01
C ASP A 56 -26.34 6.15 5.21
N ALA A 57 -25.09 5.66 5.24
CA ALA A 57 -24.05 6.26 6.04
C ALA A 57 -23.78 7.63 5.42
N PRO A 58 -23.66 8.70 6.23
CA PRO A 58 -23.24 9.98 5.70
C PRO A 58 -21.95 9.74 4.91
N VAL A 59 -21.97 10.01 3.61
CA VAL A 59 -20.78 10.02 2.78
C VAL A 59 -19.87 11.04 3.43
N ILE A 60 -18.89 10.57 4.18
CA ILE A 60 -17.83 11.45 4.69
C ILE A 60 -17.05 11.83 3.42
N GLU A 61 -17.38 12.98 2.83
CA GLU A 61 -16.81 13.52 1.57
C GLU A 61 -15.30 13.84 1.65
N ASN A 62 -14.57 13.25 2.60
CA ASN A 62 -13.16 13.55 2.82
C ASN A 62 -12.28 12.56 2.06
N GLY A 63 -12.07 12.80 0.77
CA GLY A 63 -10.93 12.25 0.01
C GLY A 63 -10.98 10.75 -0.33
N PHE A 64 -12.05 10.03 0.01
CA PHE A 64 -12.22 8.61 -0.31
C PHE A 64 -12.23 8.31 -1.80
N GLU A 65 -12.71 9.23 -2.65
CA GLU A 65 -12.68 9.06 -4.11
C GLU A 65 -11.25 8.86 -4.65
N ASN A 66 -10.28 9.46 -3.96
CA ASN A 66 -8.86 9.37 -4.30
C ASN A 66 -8.11 8.29 -3.52
N ALA A 67 -8.79 7.51 -2.69
CA ALA A 67 -8.17 6.42 -1.97
C ALA A 67 -7.64 5.37 -2.95
N PHE A 68 -6.40 4.95 -2.71
CA PHE A 68 -5.77 3.84 -3.43
C PHE A 68 -6.40 2.49 -3.07
N GLY A 69 -6.96 2.38 -1.86
CA GLY A 69 -7.50 1.14 -1.34
C GLY A 69 -7.70 1.20 0.16
N ILE A 70 -7.71 0.05 0.82
CA ILE A 70 -7.97 -0.08 2.26
C ILE A 70 -6.92 -0.94 2.94
N ILE A 71 -6.70 -0.68 4.22
CA ILE A 71 -5.92 -1.53 5.12
C ILE A 71 -6.67 -2.84 5.38
N THR A 72 -5.98 -3.97 5.23
CA THR A 72 -6.59 -5.31 5.38
C THR A 72 -5.81 -6.17 6.36
N THR A 73 -6.55 -6.91 7.19
CA THR A 73 -6.04 -7.90 8.14
C THR A 73 -6.27 -9.34 7.68
N GLY A 74 -6.97 -9.54 6.54
CA GLY A 74 -7.42 -10.87 6.13
C GLY A 74 -6.32 -11.76 5.54
N ILE A 75 -5.16 -11.19 5.19
CA ILE A 75 -4.07 -11.88 4.49
C ILE A 75 -2.85 -11.98 5.39
N ASP A 76 -2.42 -10.85 5.92
CA ASP A 76 -1.36 -10.74 6.91
C ASP A 76 -1.91 -10.06 8.17
N PRO A 77 -1.45 -10.45 9.37
CA PRO A 77 -1.82 -9.74 10.58
C PRO A 77 -1.28 -8.31 10.54
N LEU A 78 -2.07 -7.36 11.04
CA LEU A 78 -1.61 -6.00 11.29
C LEU A 78 -0.81 -5.98 12.59
N GLU A 79 0.47 -5.69 12.49
CA GLU A 79 1.35 -5.60 13.66
C GLU A 79 2.40 -4.50 13.52
N ILE A 80 2.72 -3.86 14.64
CA ILE A 80 3.87 -2.97 14.79
C ILE A 80 4.66 -3.49 15.98
N THR A 81 5.94 -3.74 15.75
CA THR A 81 6.90 -4.22 16.74
C THR A 81 8.12 -3.30 16.74
N GLU A 82 8.97 -3.40 17.75
CA GLU A 82 10.24 -2.66 17.77
C GLU A 82 11.15 -2.99 16.59
N ALA A 83 11.05 -4.21 16.04
CA ALA A 83 11.86 -4.67 14.92
C ALA A 83 11.31 -4.26 13.55
N GLY A 84 10.03 -3.87 13.48
CA GLY A 84 9.38 -3.49 12.23
C GLY A 84 7.86 -3.58 12.29
N ALA A 85 7.22 -3.19 11.19
CA ALA A 85 5.78 -3.17 11.04
C ALA A 85 5.32 -4.01 9.85
N ARG A 86 4.18 -4.68 10.00
CA ARG A 86 3.47 -5.34 8.92
C ARG A 86 2.10 -4.69 8.80
N ILE A 87 1.99 -3.81 7.82
CA ILE A 87 0.76 -3.14 7.47
C ILE A 87 0.49 -3.46 6.00
N THR A 88 -0.58 -4.19 5.74
CA THR A 88 -0.95 -4.62 4.39
C THR A 88 -2.20 -3.86 3.95
N GLY A 89 -2.15 -3.34 2.73
CA GLY A 89 -3.24 -2.67 2.05
C GLY A 89 -3.68 -3.45 0.84
N TYR A 90 -4.99 -3.61 0.66
CA TYR A 90 -5.57 -4.03 -0.61
C TYR A 90 -5.81 -2.80 -1.48
N ILE A 91 -5.35 -2.85 -2.73
CA ILE A 91 -5.45 -1.76 -3.68
C ILE A 91 -6.56 -2.04 -4.69
N SER A 92 -7.43 -1.05 -4.92
CA SER A 92 -8.54 -1.17 -5.85
C SER A 92 -8.04 -1.26 -7.30
N THR A 93 -8.75 -2.00 -8.14
CA THR A 93 -8.36 -2.28 -9.53
C THR A 93 -8.14 -1.01 -10.35
N SER A 94 -8.97 0.02 -10.16
CA SER A 94 -8.85 1.30 -10.85
C SER A 94 -7.61 2.12 -10.45
N ARG A 95 -6.96 1.79 -9.34
CA ARG A 95 -5.83 2.56 -8.77
C ARG A 95 -4.49 1.83 -8.84
N ARG A 96 -4.43 0.63 -9.41
CA ARG A 96 -3.20 -0.19 -9.45
C ARG A 96 -2.09 0.46 -10.26
N SER A 97 -2.42 1.17 -11.34
CA SER A 97 -1.46 1.91 -12.17
C SER A 97 -0.86 3.13 -11.48
N ASP A 98 -1.56 3.68 -10.48
CA ASP A 98 -1.20 4.93 -9.83
C ASP A 98 -0.15 4.72 -8.73
N ILE A 99 0.06 3.48 -8.33
CA ILE A 99 0.92 3.10 -7.22
C ILE A 99 2.24 2.55 -7.73
N ARG A 100 3.34 3.00 -7.11
CA ARG A 100 4.68 2.48 -7.36
C ARG A 100 5.38 2.13 -6.05
N LEU A 101 6.43 1.34 -6.19
CA LEU A 101 7.36 1.09 -5.10
C LEU A 101 7.98 2.42 -4.64
N GLY A 102 7.89 2.69 -3.34
CA GLY A 102 8.39 3.92 -2.72
C GLY A 102 7.39 5.08 -2.72
N THR A 103 6.17 4.92 -3.25
CA THR A 103 5.13 5.95 -3.17
C THR A 103 4.80 6.23 -1.71
N TYR A 104 4.72 7.52 -1.35
CA TYR A 104 4.29 7.97 -0.03
C TYR A 104 2.77 8.03 0.06
N VAL A 105 2.22 7.55 1.17
CA VAL A 105 0.79 7.45 1.42
C VAL A 105 0.46 7.93 2.83
N ILE A 106 -0.79 8.32 3.02
CA ILE A 106 -1.37 8.66 4.32
C ILE A 106 -2.44 7.64 4.68
N VAL A 107 -2.44 7.20 5.94
CA VAL A 107 -3.52 6.39 6.51
C VAL A 107 -4.07 7.14 7.73
N PRO A 108 -5.31 7.66 7.66
CA PRO A 108 -5.85 8.51 8.71
C PRO A 108 -6.17 7.73 10.00
N TYR A 109 -5.83 8.32 11.14
CA TYR A 109 -6.14 7.92 12.51
C TYR A 109 -7.19 8.84 13.15
N GLY A 110 -8.30 9.10 12.48
CA GLY A 110 -9.25 10.11 12.97
C GLY A 110 -8.64 11.51 12.89
N ASP A 111 -8.01 11.97 13.97
CA ASP A 111 -7.45 13.33 14.10
C ASP A 111 -5.96 13.44 13.71
N GLU A 112 -5.29 12.30 13.52
CA GLU A 112 -3.86 12.22 13.19
C GLU A 112 -3.68 11.42 11.90
N ASP A 113 -2.53 11.51 11.23
CA ASP A 113 -2.28 10.81 9.96
C ASP A 113 -1.03 9.93 10.08
N LEU A 114 -1.15 8.63 9.76
CA LEU A 114 0.03 7.79 9.55
C LEU A 114 0.67 8.15 8.22
N PHE A 115 1.91 8.63 8.25
CA PHE A 115 2.72 8.79 7.05
C PHE A 115 3.55 7.54 6.82
N ALA A 116 3.31 6.88 5.69
CA ALA A 116 3.96 5.62 5.34
C ALA A 116 4.46 5.64 3.89
N ARG A 117 5.33 4.68 3.57
CA ARG A 117 5.84 4.45 2.22
C ARG A 117 5.54 3.03 1.80
N ILE A 118 5.19 2.84 0.53
CA ILE A 118 4.99 1.49 -0.02
C ILE A 118 6.36 0.83 -0.24
N TRP A 119 6.65 -0.23 0.51
CA TRP A 119 7.95 -0.92 0.45
C TRP A 119 7.92 -2.21 -0.37
N LYS A 120 6.74 -2.77 -0.59
CA LYS A 120 6.54 -3.98 -1.41
C LYS A 120 5.16 -3.94 -2.06
N LEU A 121 5.11 -4.39 -3.31
CA LEU A 121 3.88 -4.61 -4.06
C LEU A 121 3.82 -6.09 -4.44
N GLN A 122 2.65 -6.71 -4.34
CA GLN A 122 2.48 -8.13 -4.60
C GLN A 122 1.09 -8.42 -5.18
N TYR A 123 1.05 -9.21 -6.24
CA TYR A 123 -0.19 -9.90 -6.63
C TYR A 123 -0.30 -11.21 -5.85
N LEU A 124 -1.46 -11.43 -5.24
CA LEU A 124 -1.83 -12.68 -4.60
C LEU A 124 -3.08 -13.21 -5.30
N GLN A 125 -3.05 -14.47 -5.72
CA GLN A 125 -4.19 -15.09 -6.37
C GLN A 125 -5.32 -15.31 -5.35
N GLU A 126 -6.57 -15.05 -5.75
CA GLU A 126 -7.72 -15.29 -4.86
C GLU A 126 -8.04 -16.79 -4.73
N TYR A 127 -8.00 -17.50 -5.85
CA TYR A 127 -8.25 -18.95 -5.92
C TYR A 127 -6.97 -19.66 -6.34
N ALA A 128 -6.68 -20.81 -5.74
CA ALA A 128 -5.54 -21.62 -6.12
C ALA A 128 -5.78 -22.26 -7.51
N VAL A 129 -5.40 -21.55 -8.57
CA VAL A 129 -5.47 -22.04 -9.95
C VAL A 129 -4.08 -21.97 -10.55
N ASP A 130 -3.61 -23.05 -11.18
CA ASP A 130 -2.31 -23.07 -11.85
C ASP A 130 -2.38 -22.20 -13.13
N ASP A 131 -1.88 -20.97 -13.01
CA ASP A 131 -1.78 -20.00 -14.09
C ASP A 131 -0.47 -20.15 -14.89
N ALA A 132 0.50 -20.90 -14.37
CA ALA A 132 1.81 -21.13 -14.95
C ALA A 132 1.83 -22.27 -15.98
N THR A 133 0.81 -22.34 -16.85
CA THR A 133 0.70 -23.38 -17.89
C THR A 133 0.86 -22.81 -19.30
N GLU A 134 1.45 -23.59 -20.22
CA GLU A 134 1.69 -23.16 -21.61
C GLU A 134 0.40 -22.72 -22.32
N ILE A 135 -0.73 -23.39 -22.01
CA ILE A 135 -2.05 -23.08 -22.58
C ILE A 135 -2.53 -21.72 -22.07
N HIS A 136 -2.42 -21.45 -20.78
CA HIS A 136 -2.78 -20.15 -20.19
C HIS A 136 -1.90 -19.05 -20.77
N SER A 137 -0.57 -19.24 -20.79
CA SER A 137 0.36 -18.24 -21.33
C SER A 137 0.10 -17.94 -22.82
N ARG A 138 -0.16 -18.95 -23.65
CA ARG A 138 -0.49 -18.74 -25.08
C ARG A 138 -1.82 -18.02 -25.29
N ARG A 139 -2.81 -18.22 -24.42
CA ARG A 139 -4.06 -17.45 -24.45
C ARG A 139 -3.79 -15.99 -24.08
N MET A 140 -3.07 -15.76 -22.99
CA MET A 140 -2.76 -14.40 -22.50
C MET A 140 -1.89 -13.59 -23.47
N LEU A 141 -0.92 -14.23 -24.14
CA LEU A 141 -0.08 -13.54 -25.14
C LEU A 141 -0.86 -13.16 -26.43
N ARG A 142 -1.95 -13.88 -26.73
CA ARG A 142 -2.81 -13.57 -27.90
C ARG A 142 -3.86 -12.53 -27.57
N PHE A 143 -4.36 -12.59 -26.34
CA PHE A 143 -5.40 -11.75 -25.80
C PHE A 143 -4.74 -10.93 -24.70
N ASN A 144 -4.17 -9.78 -25.07
CA ASN A 144 -3.34 -8.91 -24.23
C ASN A 144 -4.08 -8.25 -23.04
N HIS A 145 -5.13 -8.90 -22.53
CA HIS A 145 -5.96 -8.51 -21.40
C HIS A 145 -5.92 -9.63 -20.37
N THR A 146 -5.25 -9.37 -19.25
CA THR A 146 -5.40 -10.17 -18.04
C THR A 146 -6.62 -9.64 -17.31
N ASP A 147 -7.55 -10.54 -16.95
CA ASP A 147 -8.63 -10.16 -16.05
C ASP A 147 -8.03 -10.02 -14.64
N GLU A 148 -7.82 -8.77 -14.26
CA GLU A 148 -7.16 -8.39 -13.03
C GLU A 148 -8.06 -8.59 -11.79
N VAL A 149 -9.31 -9.00 -12.00
CA VAL A 149 -10.31 -9.31 -10.96
C VAL A 149 -9.92 -10.57 -10.18
N ASP A 150 -9.25 -11.55 -10.81
CA ASP A 150 -8.87 -12.83 -10.17
C ASP A 150 -7.71 -12.70 -9.16
N TYR A 151 -7.09 -11.53 -9.09
CA TYR A 151 -5.91 -11.28 -8.26
C TYR A 151 -6.14 -10.15 -7.26
N LYS A 152 -5.67 -10.37 -6.04
CA LYS A 152 -5.56 -9.38 -4.98
C LYS A 152 -4.25 -8.61 -5.15
N PHE A 153 -4.34 -7.33 -5.49
CA PHE A 153 -3.15 -6.46 -5.52
C PHE A 153 -2.91 -5.87 -4.13
N LEU A 154 -1.79 -6.27 -3.52
CA LEU A 154 -1.42 -5.91 -2.17
C LEU A 154 -0.26 -4.94 -2.16
N ALA A 155 -0.38 -3.89 -1.37
CA ALA A 155 0.69 -2.98 -1.02
C ALA A 155 1.07 -3.17 0.45
N TYR A 156 2.35 -3.35 0.72
CA TYR A 156 2.87 -3.36 2.07
C TYR A 156 3.44 -1.98 2.42
N LEU A 157 2.99 -1.46 3.55
CA LEU A 157 3.29 -0.11 4.02
C LEU A 157 4.37 -0.18 5.12
N ASP A 158 5.38 0.66 4.95
CA ASP A 158 6.48 0.91 5.88
C ASP A 158 6.19 2.24 6.60
N PRO A 159 5.71 2.20 7.87
CA PRO A 159 5.32 3.40 8.61
C PRO A 159 6.55 4.22 8.99
N ILE A 160 6.55 5.50 8.62
CA ILE A 160 7.67 6.41 8.89
C ILE A 160 7.41 7.22 10.16
N CYS A 161 6.22 7.82 10.27
CA CYS A 161 5.83 8.64 11.42
C CYS A 161 4.32 8.86 11.47
N ILE A 162 3.84 9.33 12.62
CA ILE A 162 2.49 9.88 12.76
C ILE A 162 2.60 11.41 12.70
N LEU A 163 1.80 12.01 11.83
CA LEU A 163 1.62 13.45 11.68
C LEU A 163 0.41 13.89 12.49
N TYR A 164 0.55 14.97 13.25
CA TYR A 164 -0.53 15.53 14.04
C TYR A 164 -0.41 17.06 14.09
N GLU A 165 -1.53 17.75 14.24
CA GLU A 165 -1.51 19.19 14.47
C GLU A 165 -1.24 19.48 15.95
N GLN A 166 -0.19 20.24 16.21
CA GLN A 166 0.15 20.70 17.55
C GLN A 166 -0.26 22.16 17.71
N ASN A 167 -1.19 22.41 18.63
CA ASN A 167 -1.60 23.76 19.01
C ASN A 167 -0.58 24.39 19.95
N THR A 168 -0.03 25.54 19.58
CA THR A 168 0.85 26.38 20.39
C THR A 168 0.23 27.77 20.57
N SER A 169 0.73 28.56 21.52
CA SER A 169 0.27 29.94 21.76
C SER A 169 0.27 30.85 20.53
N ASN A 170 1.05 30.50 19.49
CA ASN A 170 1.24 31.28 18.27
C ASN A 170 0.58 30.63 17.02
N GLY A 171 -0.27 29.61 17.18
CA GLY A 171 -0.95 28.91 16.08
C GLY A 171 -0.83 27.39 16.16
N SER A 172 -1.41 26.68 15.19
CA SER A 172 -1.20 25.24 14.98
C SER A 172 -0.05 25.00 14.00
N PHE A 173 0.79 24.01 14.29
CA PHE A 173 1.83 23.56 13.35
C PHE A 173 1.81 22.04 13.23
N LEU A 174 2.20 21.53 12.05
CA LEU A 174 2.23 20.10 11.80
C LEU A 174 3.49 19.49 12.45
N ALA A 175 3.28 18.63 13.44
CA ALA A 175 4.33 17.93 14.16
C ALA A 175 4.42 16.46 13.72
N ARG A 176 5.54 15.82 14.04
CA ARG A 176 5.78 14.39 13.79
C ARG A 176 6.11 13.65 15.08
N ARG A 177 5.67 12.41 15.20
CA ARG A 177 6.12 11.45 16.23
C ARG A 177 6.37 10.08 15.63
N MET A 178 6.97 9.18 16.42
CA MET A 178 7.22 7.79 16.00
C MET A 178 5.89 7.09 15.66
N GLY A 179 5.90 6.24 14.62
CA GLY A 179 4.76 5.39 14.27
C GLY A 179 4.60 4.23 15.24
N ASP A 180 3.98 4.48 16.39
CA ASP A 180 3.82 3.53 17.49
C ASP A 180 2.41 2.91 17.60
N ARG A 181 1.49 3.31 16.71
CA ARG A 181 0.09 2.88 16.71
C ARG A 181 -0.26 2.13 15.43
N ILE A 182 -1.16 1.16 15.54
CA ILE A 182 -1.61 0.34 14.42
C ILE A 182 -2.90 0.95 13.82
N PRO A 183 -3.00 1.14 12.49
CA PRO A 183 -4.21 1.64 11.83
C PRO A 183 -5.38 0.68 12.02
N ARG A 184 -6.60 1.24 12.05
CA ARG A 184 -7.79 0.39 12.14
C ARG A 184 -7.92 -0.45 10.85
N PRO A 185 -8.43 -1.68 10.92
CA PRO A 185 -8.81 -2.42 9.72
C PRO A 185 -9.80 -1.60 8.88
N ASN A 186 -9.75 -1.76 7.56
CA ASN A 186 -10.59 -1.07 6.57
C ASN A 186 -10.38 0.46 6.49
N THR A 187 -9.33 0.99 7.12
CA THR A 187 -8.97 2.41 6.96
C THR A 187 -8.49 2.66 5.53
N PRO A 188 -8.90 3.76 4.87
CA PRO A 188 -8.46 4.09 3.52
C PRO A 188 -6.96 4.41 3.46
N ILE A 189 -6.34 4.12 2.32
CA ILE A 189 -4.96 4.50 2.00
C ILE A 189 -5.05 5.65 1.00
N LEU A 190 -4.61 6.85 1.41
CA LEU A 190 -4.77 8.08 0.66
C LEU A 190 -3.43 8.54 0.03
N PRO A 191 -3.46 9.17 -1.15
CA PRO A 191 -2.31 9.86 -1.69
C PRO A 191 -1.94 11.07 -0.82
N VAL A 192 -0.65 11.39 -0.77
CA VAL A 192 -0.21 12.60 -0.09
C VAL A 192 -0.38 13.80 -1.01
N THR A 193 -1.39 14.62 -0.72
CA THR A 193 -1.79 15.77 -1.53
C THR A 193 -1.04 17.04 -1.17
N GLU A 194 -0.60 17.15 0.08
CA GLU A 194 0.00 18.35 0.65
C GLU A 194 1.52 18.25 0.74
N LYS A 195 2.21 19.29 0.23
CA LYS A 195 3.68 19.39 0.29
C LYS A 195 4.20 19.39 1.74
N LEU A 196 3.53 20.09 2.65
CA LEU A 196 3.95 20.20 4.04
C LEU A 196 3.95 18.85 4.75
N LYS A 197 2.93 18.01 4.52
CA LYS A 197 2.87 16.65 5.08
C LYS A 197 4.07 15.80 4.65
N ILE A 198 4.51 15.91 3.40
CA ILE A 198 5.70 15.20 2.91
C ILE A 198 6.97 15.74 3.58
N GLN A 199 7.13 17.07 3.63
CA GLN A 199 8.32 17.69 4.23
C GLN A 199 8.43 17.35 5.72
N THR A 200 7.37 17.54 6.50
CA THR A 200 7.33 17.17 7.92
C THR A 200 7.51 15.66 8.12
N GLY A 201 6.83 14.84 7.31
CA GLY A 201 6.92 13.38 7.38
C GLY A 201 8.32 12.83 7.11
N LEU A 202 9.09 13.49 6.25
CA LEU A 202 10.48 13.14 5.93
C LEU A 202 11.51 13.94 6.74
N ASN A 203 11.08 14.78 7.69
CA ASN A 203 11.95 15.67 8.45
C ASN A 203 12.80 16.60 7.57
N ILE A 204 12.22 17.04 6.46
CA ILE A 204 12.83 18.00 5.53
C ILE A 204 12.38 19.39 5.98
N PRO A 205 13.31 20.34 6.19
CA PRO A 205 12.94 21.72 6.54
C PRO A 205 12.23 22.42 5.39
N GLU A 206 11.40 23.41 5.71
CA GLU A 206 10.69 24.23 4.70
C GLU A 206 11.65 25.16 3.94
N GLU A 207 12.68 25.64 4.64
CA GLU A 207 13.71 26.52 4.12
C GLU A 207 15.10 25.96 4.36
N GLY A 208 16.04 26.36 3.50
CA GLY A 208 17.43 25.92 3.57
C GLY A 208 18.02 25.82 2.18
N ILE A 209 19.02 24.97 2.05
CA ILE A 209 19.79 24.84 0.82
C ILE A 209 19.15 23.82 -0.09
N PHE A 210 18.80 24.26 -1.28
CA PHE A 210 18.06 23.45 -2.23
C PHE A 210 18.97 22.37 -2.84
N LEU A 211 18.65 21.10 -2.61
CA LEU A 211 19.40 19.98 -3.20
C LEU A 211 18.77 19.44 -4.48
N GLY A 212 17.47 19.66 -4.66
CA GLY A 212 16.72 19.12 -5.79
C GLY A 212 15.26 18.88 -5.41
N HIS A 213 14.57 18.09 -6.23
CA HIS A 213 13.19 17.69 -5.96
C HIS A 213 13.13 16.22 -5.56
N LEU A 214 12.20 15.90 -4.66
CA LEU A 214 11.97 14.52 -4.22
C LEU A 214 11.50 13.67 -5.41
N SER A 215 12.09 12.48 -5.55
CA SER A 215 11.70 11.52 -6.57
C SER A 215 11.65 10.11 -6.01
N VAL A 216 10.78 9.29 -6.61
CA VAL A 216 10.60 7.88 -6.29
C VAL A 216 10.72 7.11 -7.60
N GLY A 217 11.66 6.16 -7.68
CA GLY A 217 11.90 5.39 -8.91
C GLY A 217 12.35 6.24 -10.12
N GLY A 218 12.84 7.46 -9.88
CA GLY A 218 13.22 8.42 -10.93
C GLY A 218 12.09 9.37 -11.37
N GLU A 219 10.86 9.15 -10.92
CA GLU A 219 9.73 10.06 -11.17
C GLU A 219 9.62 11.07 -10.02
N LEU A 220 9.43 12.36 -10.35
CA LEU A 220 9.25 13.41 -9.35
C LEU A 220 7.96 13.19 -8.57
N VAL A 221 8.04 13.30 -7.24
CA VAL A 221 6.85 13.28 -6.39
C VAL A 221 6.07 14.58 -6.62
N LYS A 222 4.81 14.42 -7.01
CA LYS A 222 3.89 15.52 -7.31
C LYS A 222 2.79 15.61 -6.25
N THR A 223 2.44 16.83 -5.90
CA THR A 223 1.39 17.20 -4.95
C THR A 223 0.40 18.15 -5.63
N HIS A 224 -0.73 18.45 -4.98
CA HIS A 224 -1.71 19.42 -5.51
C HIS A 224 -1.29 20.89 -5.30
N ALA A 225 -0.19 21.14 -4.60
CA ALA A 225 0.36 22.48 -4.43
C ALA A 225 0.94 23.03 -5.74
N VAL A 226 1.13 24.36 -5.80
CA VAL A 226 1.86 25.03 -6.88
C VAL A 226 3.12 25.67 -6.30
N PRO A 227 4.33 25.29 -6.73
CA PRO A 227 4.66 24.26 -7.72
C PRO A 227 4.31 22.84 -7.24
N PRO A 228 3.97 21.91 -8.17
CA PRO A 228 3.54 20.56 -7.81
C PRO A 228 4.67 19.70 -7.24
N THR A 229 5.92 20.08 -7.45
CA THR A 229 7.09 19.32 -7.01
C THR A 229 7.44 19.62 -5.56
N VAL A 230 7.88 18.59 -4.84
CA VAL A 230 8.36 18.75 -3.46
C VAL A 230 9.87 19.08 -3.47
N PRO A 231 10.28 20.30 -3.12
CA PRO A 231 11.69 20.64 -2.97
C PRO A 231 12.30 19.94 -1.75
N TYR A 232 13.54 19.49 -1.92
CA TYR A 232 14.36 18.93 -0.85
C TYR A 232 15.37 19.97 -0.39
N TYR A 233 15.21 20.44 0.84
CA TYR A 233 16.11 21.39 1.47
C TYR A 233 17.02 20.71 2.49
N LEU A 234 18.27 21.15 2.52
CA LEU A 234 19.21 20.84 3.58
C LEU A 234 19.21 21.97 4.59
N ARG A 235 19.06 21.62 5.87
CA ARG A 235 19.10 22.59 6.96
C ARG A 235 20.47 23.25 7.07
N ASN A 236 20.49 24.58 7.15
CA ASN A 236 21.72 25.38 7.20
C ASN A 236 21.70 26.44 8.31
N ASP A 237 21.10 26.11 9.45
CA ASP A 237 21.06 26.97 10.63
C ASP A 237 21.82 26.31 11.79
N TYR A 238 22.23 27.13 12.76
CA TYR A 238 22.93 26.66 13.97
C TYR A 238 21.98 26.30 15.12
N SER A 239 20.66 26.36 14.92
CA SER A 239 19.64 26.22 15.98
C SER A 239 19.68 24.88 16.73
N MET A 240 20.11 23.80 16.09
CA MET A 240 20.26 22.45 16.70
C MET A 240 21.72 21.95 16.59
N GLY A 241 22.67 22.90 16.63
CA GLY A 241 24.11 22.64 16.47
C GLY A 241 24.61 22.87 15.05
N ASP A 242 25.84 22.43 14.78
CA ASP A 242 26.53 22.73 13.51
C ASP A 242 25.74 22.23 12.29
N PRO A 243 25.57 23.04 11.23
CA PRO A 243 24.93 22.64 9.98
C PRO A 243 25.52 21.35 9.41
N LEU A 244 24.66 20.50 8.82
CA LEU A 244 25.05 19.17 8.32
C LEU A 244 26.20 19.20 7.32
N ILE A 245 26.26 20.25 6.49
CA ILE A 245 27.32 20.44 5.51
C ILE A 245 28.72 20.55 6.13
N PHE A 246 28.82 21.12 7.34
CA PHE A 246 30.10 21.40 8.00
C PHE A 246 30.55 20.27 8.94
N ARG A 247 29.72 19.24 9.14
CA ARG A 247 30.11 18.04 9.89
C ARG A 247 31.03 17.19 9.02
N HIS A 248 30.48 16.29 8.20
CA HIS A 248 31.20 15.58 7.15
C HIS A 248 30.15 15.07 6.14
N MET A 249 30.41 15.21 4.84
CA MET A 249 29.51 14.73 3.78
C MET A 249 30.27 13.80 2.83
N LEU A 250 29.74 12.58 2.64
CA LEU A 250 30.25 11.62 1.67
C LEU A 250 29.32 11.57 0.45
N VAL A 251 29.84 11.89 -0.74
CA VAL A 251 29.11 11.82 -2.00
C VAL A 251 29.62 10.64 -2.83
N CYS A 252 28.82 9.59 -2.93
CA CYS A 252 29.15 8.35 -3.65
C CYS A 252 28.27 8.14 -4.89
N GLY A 253 28.77 7.36 -5.84
CA GLY A 253 28.10 7.05 -7.11
C GLY A 253 29.10 6.55 -8.16
N SER A 254 28.64 5.87 -9.21
CA SER A 254 29.49 5.40 -10.30
C SER A 254 29.92 6.53 -11.25
N THR A 255 30.84 6.25 -12.17
CA THR A 255 31.31 7.26 -13.15
C THR A 255 30.16 7.67 -14.06
N GLY A 256 30.01 8.98 -14.30
CA GLY A 256 28.94 9.52 -15.16
C GLY A 256 27.60 9.81 -14.47
N THR A 257 27.41 9.45 -13.20
CA THR A 257 26.13 9.67 -12.48
C THR A 257 25.92 11.10 -11.96
N GLY A 258 26.80 12.03 -12.32
CA GLY A 258 26.64 13.44 -11.95
C GLY A 258 27.19 13.85 -10.58
N LYS A 259 28.01 13.04 -9.90
CA LYS A 259 28.64 13.41 -8.59
C LYS A 259 29.25 14.82 -8.60
N THR A 260 30.15 15.08 -9.57
CA THR A 260 30.84 16.37 -9.70
C THR A 260 29.86 17.52 -9.96
N PHE A 261 28.80 17.26 -10.73
CA PHE A 261 27.79 18.27 -11.03
C PHE A 261 26.96 18.60 -9.79
N LEU A 262 26.47 17.59 -9.07
CA LEU A 262 25.73 17.75 -7.82
C LEU A 262 26.57 18.50 -6.79
N THR A 263 27.80 18.05 -6.52
CA THR A 263 28.68 18.68 -5.52
C THR A 263 28.97 20.13 -5.86
N LYS A 264 29.25 20.46 -7.14
CA LYS A 264 29.45 21.86 -7.55
C LYS A 264 28.20 22.72 -7.33
N ASN A 265 27.01 22.19 -7.63
CA ASN A 265 25.75 22.92 -7.41
C ASN A 265 25.47 23.17 -5.94
N ILE A 266 25.76 22.20 -5.07
CA ILE A 266 25.64 22.38 -3.61
C ILE A 266 26.64 23.44 -3.15
N LEU A 267 27.93 23.27 -3.45
CA LEU A 267 28.98 24.20 -3.01
C LEU A 267 28.75 25.64 -3.49
N ARG A 268 28.23 25.82 -4.71
CA ARG A 268 27.91 27.15 -5.24
C ARG A 268 26.89 27.90 -4.38
N GLN A 269 25.92 27.21 -3.79
CA GLN A 269 24.94 27.83 -2.89
C GLN A 269 25.56 28.26 -1.55
N PHE A 270 26.68 27.66 -1.16
CA PHE A 270 27.44 28.01 0.04
C PHE A 270 28.47 29.12 -0.18
N MET A 271 28.65 29.62 -1.40
CA MET A 271 29.64 30.68 -1.68
C MET A 271 29.21 32.09 -1.18
N SER A 272 28.08 32.23 -0.49
CA SER A 272 27.68 33.49 0.15
C SER A 272 28.55 33.79 1.37
N GLU A 273 28.82 35.08 1.64
CA GLU A 273 29.60 35.50 2.82
C GLU A 273 28.94 35.10 4.15
N ASP A 274 27.62 34.97 4.15
CA ASP A 274 26.80 34.59 5.32
C ASP A 274 26.94 33.10 5.68
N ASN A 275 27.37 32.28 4.72
CA ASN A 275 27.45 30.83 4.87
C ASN A 275 28.86 30.40 5.31
N ARG A 276 29.21 30.72 6.57
CA ARG A 276 30.51 30.37 7.16
C ARG A 276 30.39 29.34 8.26
N TYR A 277 31.45 28.55 8.40
CA TYR A 277 31.65 27.72 9.57
C TYR A 277 32.08 28.59 10.75
N ASN A 278 31.26 28.62 11.80
CA ASN A 278 31.57 29.36 13.03
C ASN A 278 32.57 28.54 13.85
N LEU A 279 33.84 28.96 13.84
CA LEU A 279 34.85 28.36 14.70
C LEU A 279 34.48 28.62 16.16
N ARG A 280 34.48 27.58 16.99
CA ARG A 280 34.23 27.69 18.43
C ARG A 280 35.22 28.69 19.04
N GLY A 281 34.69 29.79 19.60
CA GLY A 281 35.50 30.86 20.21
C GLY A 281 35.72 32.11 19.34
N SER A 282 35.13 32.18 18.15
CA SER A 282 35.08 33.42 17.36
C SER A 282 34.03 34.36 17.95
N PRO A 283 34.27 35.68 18.07
CA PRO A 283 33.18 36.62 18.31
C PRO A 283 32.19 36.52 17.14
N GLU A 284 30.91 36.31 17.45
CA GLU A 284 29.84 36.38 16.46
C GLU A 284 29.91 37.74 15.75
N LYS A 285 29.90 37.73 14.42
CA LYS A 285 29.78 38.94 13.59
C LYS A 285 28.34 39.12 13.17
#